data_AF-A0A1V6SEW5-F1
#
_entry.id   AF-A0A1V6SEW5-F1
#
_cell.length_a   1.000
_cell.length_b   1.000
_cell.length_c   1.000
_cell.angle_alpha   90.00
_cell.angle_beta   90.00
_cell.angle_gamma   90.00
#
_symmetry.space_group_name_H-M   'P 1'
#
loop_
_entity.id
_entity.type
_entity.pdbx_description
1 polymer ?
#
loop_
_entity_poly.entity_id
_entity_poly.type
_entity_poly.pdbx_seq_one_letter_code
_entity_poly.pdbx_strand_id
1 'polypeptide(L)'
;MDPALEVPMPQPLSMNMTDDHSSIGTYINPATSAVDDIHSLFNLSISHRSVLYIILHDIMSNGINNPSGIFIAAIGPALTPVAAAITKPESTVQKLIETVVDFTIGDVAAARMAPALVVIYAFWTFAGSSSLSVAGQAMSKSEGLDNDHPRKHRVNMEGLPLRLMSAHHSLLENFPLFAAGACLAQVLAPGDQHILNLLGLHVLLKVGVFYPSYVVGVAPTRTLSHVLSVSAIIKVFWMLAQS
;
A
#
# COMPACT_ATOMS: atom_id res chain seq x y z
N MET A 1 -18.44 -61.19 14.57
CA MET A 1 -19.70 -61.95 14.55
C MET A 1 -20.82 -60.93 14.65
N ASP A 2 -21.57 -60.85 13.55
CA ASP A 2 -22.87 -60.20 13.30
C ASP A 2 -23.95 -60.69 14.30
N PRO A 3 -25.24 -60.27 14.31
CA PRO A 3 -25.93 -59.07 13.79
C PRO A 3 -27.02 -58.49 14.76
N ALA A 4 -27.63 -57.36 14.34
CA ALA A 4 -29.06 -57.03 14.36
C ALA A 4 -29.89 -56.75 15.65
N LEU A 5 -30.95 -55.95 15.40
CA LEU A 5 -32.29 -55.86 16.02
C LEU A 5 -32.64 -54.57 16.80
N GLU A 6 -33.05 -53.55 16.03
CA GLU A 6 -34.40 -52.93 15.97
C GLU A 6 -35.31 -52.80 17.23
N VAL A 7 -36.16 -51.74 17.17
CA VAL A 7 -37.48 -51.50 17.83
C VAL A 7 -37.48 -50.67 19.14
N PRO A 8 -38.47 -49.78 19.45
CA PRO A 8 -39.30 -48.86 18.63
C PRO A 8 -39.37 -47.39 19.20
N MET A 9 -39.97 -46.48 18.42
CA MET A 9 -40.39 -45.13 18.86
C MET A 9 -41.65 -45.15 19.76
N PRO A 10 -41.76 -44.22 20.73
CA PRO A 10 -43.03 -43.74 21.26
C PRO A 10 -43.51 -42.47 20.53
N GLN A 11 -44.76 -42.48 20.11
CA GLN A 11 -45.54 -41.37 19.52
C GLN A 11 -46.24 -40.52 20.61
N PRO A 12 -46.88 -39.38 20.29
CA PRO A 12 -46.68 -38.08 20.94
C PRO A 12 -47.66 -37.78 22.08
N LEU A 13 -47.29 -36.83 22.94
CA LEU A 13 -48.21 -36.17 23.87
C LEU A 13 -48.66 -34.83 23.27
N SER A 14 -49.92 -34.81 22.83
CA SER A 14 -50.67 -33.60 22.54
C SER A 14 -50.92 -32.82 23.83
N MET A 15 -50.46 -31.57 23.90
CA MET A 15 -50.93 -30.62 24.91
C MET A 15 -51.39 -29.36 24.20
N ASN A 16 -52.71 -29.24 24.11
CA ASN A 16 -53.43 -28.06 23.68
C ASN A 16 -53.56 -27.17 24.93
N MET A 17 -53.02 -25.95 24.88
CA MET A 17 -53.24 -24.97 25.93
C MET A 17 -53.46 -23.61 25.26
N THR A 18 -54.73 -23.24 25.25
CA THR A 18 -55.20 -21.87 25.07
C THR A 18 -54.59 -21.00 26.17
N ASP A 19 -54.18 -19.78 25.85
CA ASP A 19 -54.89 -18.60 26.34
C ASP A 19 -54.23 -17.30 25.87
N ASP A 20 -55.14 -16.35 25.76
CA ASP A 20 -55.10 -14.97 25.34
C ASP A 20 -54.16 -14.08 26.17
N HIS A 21 -53.83 -12.91 25.62
CA HIS A 21 -53.60 -11.61 26.30
C HIS A 21 -52.54 -10.72 25.61
N SER A 22 -53.05 -9.78 24.82
CA SER A 22 -52.76 -8.33 24.86
C SER A 22 -51.31 -7.80 24.87
N SER A 23 -51.03 -7.01 23.82
CA SER A 23 -50.33 -5.71 23.84
C SER A 23 -48.88 -5.65 24.31
N ILE A 24 -47.91 -5.77 23.39
CA ILE A 24 -46.57 -5.18 23.54
C ILE A 24 -46.12 -4.58 22.20
N GLY A 25 -45.67 -3.32 22.26
CA GLY A 25 -45.37 -2.46 21.13
C GLY A 25 -44.26 -2.95 20.20
N THR A 26 -44.31 -2.41 18.98
CA THR A 26 -43.33 -2.57 17.91
C THR A 26 -41.95 -2.05 18.36
N TYR A 27 -41.13 -2.93 18.93
CA TYR A 27 -39.69 -2.71 19.02
C TYR A 27 -39.10 -2.94 17.63
N ILE A 28 -38.77 -1.86 16.93
CA ILE A 28 -37.91 -1.91 15.75
C ILE A 28 -36.54 -2.36 16.25
N ASN A 29 -36.17 -3.60 15.95
CA ASN A 29 -34.87 -4.16 16.29
C ASN A 29 -33.81 -3.53 15.34
N PRO A 30 -32.84 -2.74 15.83
CA PRO A 30 -31.80 -2.15 14.99
C PRO A 30 -30.80 -3.18 14.43
N ALA A 31 -30.98 -4.48 14.73
CA ALA A 31 -30.13 -5.55 14.22
C ALA A 31 -30.56 -6.10 12.84
N THR A 32 -31.80 -5.86 12.36
CA THR A 32 -32.24 -6.38 11.06
C THR A 32 -31.88 -5.47 9.88
N SER A 33 -31.80 -4.14 10.08
CA SER A 33 -31.34 -3.23 9.02
C SER A 33 -29.84 -3.35 8.73
N ALA A 34 -29.04 -3.77 9.71
CA ALA A 34 -27.61 -4.02 9.52
C ALA A 34 -27.32 -5.34 8.78
N VAL A 35 -28.20 -6.33 8.91
CA VAL A 35 -28.08 -7.62 8.20
C VAL A 35 -28.45 -7.46 6.73
N ASP A 36 -29.49 -6.66 6.42
CA ASP A 36 -29.87 -6.36 5.03
C ASP A 36 -28.79 -5.52 4.30
N ASP A 37 -28.09 -4.62 5.01
CA ASP A 37 -26.93 -3.89 4.47
C ASP A 37 -25.70 -4.77 4.25
N ILE A 38 -25.47 -5.79 5.09
CA ILE A 38 -24.39 -6.78 4.88
C ILE A 38 -24.69 -7.70 3.70
N HIS A 39 -25.96 -8.07 3.49
CA HIS A 39 -26.38 -8.86 2.32
C HIS A 39 -26.32 -8.05 1.02
N SER A 40 -26.55 -6.73 1.05
CA SER A 40 -26.35 -5.86 -0.12
C SER A 40 -24.87 -5.69 -0.49
N LEU A 41 -23.98 -5.59 0.52
CA LEU A 41 -22.52 -5.59 0.34
C LEU A 41 -21.99 -6.93 -0.18
N PHE A 42 -22.61 -8.05 0.22
CA PHE A 42 -22.29 -9.39 -0.32
C PHE A 42 -22.80 -9.59 -1.75
N ASN A 43 -23.94 -9.03 -2.13
CA ASN A 43 -24.41 -9.06 -3.53
C ASN A 43 -23.62 -8.13 -4.46
N LEU A 44 -23.06 -7.03 -3.94
CA LEU A 44 -22.09 -6.20 -4.68
C LEU A 44 -20.78 -6.95 -4.98
N SER A 45 -20.42 -7.94 -4.14
CA SER A 45 -19.26 -8.82 -4.32
C SER A 45 -19.47 -9.90 -5.39
N ILE A 46 -20.72 -10.25 -5.75
CA ILE A 46 -20.99 -11.29 -6.75
C ILE A 46 -20.90 -10.70 -8.18
N SER A 47 -21.28 -9.44 -8.38
CA SER A 47 -21.09 -8.74 -9.67
C SER A 47 -19.61 -8.45 -9.96
N HIS A 48 -18.82 -8.07 -8.94
CA HIS A 48 -17.38 -7.86 -9.08
C HIS A 48 -16.58 -9.14 -9.36
N ARG A 49 -17.02 -10.29 -8.84
CA ARG A 49 -16.38 -11.58 -9.16
C ARG A 49 -16.50 -11.92 -10.64
N SER A 50 -17.63 -11.60 -11.29
CA SER A 50 -17.83 -11.83 -12.72
C SER A 50 -16.97 -10.91 -13.59
N VAL A 51 -16.85 -9.63 -13.24
CA VAL A 51 -15.97 -8.68 -13.96
C VAL A 51 -14.51 -9.04 -13.79
N LEU A 52 -14.08 -9.38 -12.56
CA LEU A 52 -12.72 -9.82 -12.28
C LEU A 52 -12.38 -11.11 -13.03
N TYR A 53 -13.32 -12.07 -13.11
CA TYR A 53 -13.12 -13.32 -13.85
C TYR A 53 -13.03 -13.10 -15.37
N ILE A 54 -13.85 -12.19 -15.93
CA ILE A 54 -13.80 -11.82 -17.35
C ILE A 54 -12.48 -11.11 -17.66
N ILE A 55 -12.06 -10.15 -16.82
CA ILE A 55 -10.79 -9.43 -16.94
C ILE A 55 -9.62 -10.42 -16.84
N LEU A 56 -9.62 -11.32 -15.86
CA LEU A 56 -8.58 -12.35 -15.69
C LEU A 56 -8.53 -13.33 -16.87
N HIS A 57 -9.69 -13.76 -17.37
CA HIS A 57 -9.76 -14.66 -18.51
C HIS A 57 -9.20 -14.01 -19.77
N ASP A 58 -9.58 -12.76 -20.05
CA ASP A 58 -9.09 -11.98 -21.20
C ASP A 58 -7.57 -11.72 -21.10
N ILE A 59 -7.09 -11.42 -19.90
CA ILE A 59 -5.67 -11.23 -19.58
C ILE A 59 -4.85 -12.50 -19.75
N MET A 60 -5.36 -13.65 -19.29
CA MET A 60 -4.66 -14.93 -19.45
C MET A 60 -4.66 -15.39 -20.91
N SER A 61 -5.69 -15.03 -21.70
CA SER A 61 -5.70 -15.28 -23.16
C SER A 61 -4.76 -14.38 -23.96
N ASN A 62 -4.29 -13.27 -23.40
CA ASN A 62 -3.40 -12.31 -24.06
C ASN A 62 -1.89 -12.57 -23.85
N GLY A 63 -1.52 -13.80 -23.45
CA GLY A 63 -0.10 -14.19 -23.31
C GLY A 63 0.58 -13.70 -22.03
N ILE A 64 -0.20 -13.34 -21.00
CA ILE A 64 0.33 -12.93 -19.69
C ILE A 64 0.63 -14.19 -18.87
N ASN A 65 1.92 -14.56 -18.82
CA ASN A 65 2.40 -15.76 -18.13
C ASN A 65 2.30 -15.70 -16.60
N ASN A 66 2.13 -14.50 -16.02
CA ASN A 66 1.97 -14.33 -14.58
C ASN A 66 0.87 -13.30 -14.24
N PRO A 67 -0.35 -13.75 -13.88
CA PRO A 67 -1.47 -12.86 -13.57
C PRO A 67 -1.27 -12.04 -12.29
N SER A 68 -0.31 -12.40 -11.42
CA SER A 68 -0.04 -11.66 -10.17
C SER A 68 0.40 -10.21 -10.43
N GLY A 69 1.01 -9.93 -11.58
CA GLY A 69 1.44 -8.58 -11.96
C GLY A 69 0.27 -7.62 -12.17
N ILE A 70 -0.86 -8.13 -12.68
CA ILE A 70 -2.05 -7.32 -12.92
C ILE A 70 -2.80 -7.00 -11.63
N PHE A 71 -2.86 -7.95 -10.71
CA PHE A 71 -3.41 -7.68 -9.38
C PHE A 71 -2.66 -6.55 -8.67
N ILE A 72 -1.33 -6.51 -8.77
CA ILE A 72 -0.53 -5.43 -8.19
C ILE A 72 -0.84 -4.08 -8.86
N ALA A 73 -1.01 -4.06 -10.19
CA ALA A 73 -1.37 -2.83 -10.92
C ALA A 73 -2.73 -2.27 -10.50
N ALA A 74 -3.72 -3.13 -10.24
CA ALA A 74 -5.06 -2.73 -9.83
C ALA A 74 -5.14 -2.20 -8.38
N ILE A 75 -4.29 -2.70 -7.47
CA ILE A 75 -4.32 -2.33 -6.05
C ILE A 75 -3.77 -0.92 -5.79
N GLY A 76 -2.90 -0.39 -6.66
CA GLY A 76 -2.28 0.93 -6.51
C GLY A 76 -3.26 2.07 -6.22
N PRO A 77 -4.18 2.38 -7.12
CA PRO A 77 -5.18 3.42 -6.87
C PRO A 77 -6.09 3.09 -5.68
N ALA A 78 -6.35 1.81 -5.41
CA ALA A 78 -7.24 1.37 -4.34
C ALA A 78 -6.70 1.59 -2.91
N LEU A 79 -5.37 1.74 -2.74
CA LEU A 79 -4.77 2.06 -1.43
C LEU A 79 -4.78 3.55 -1.08
N THR A 80 -5.24 4.41 -1.99
CA THR A 80 -5.35 5.86 -1.77
C THR A 80 -6.15 6.23 -0.50
N PRO A 81 -7.31 5.60 -0.21
CA PRO A 81 -8.05 5.87 1.03
C PRO A 81 -7.30 5.40 2.28
N VAL A 82 -6.55 4.30 2.20
CA VAL A 82 -5.74 3.79 3.30
C VAL A 82 -4.62 4.77 3.64
N ALA A 83 -3.90 5.25 2.62
CA ALA A 83 -2.88 6.27 2.79
C ALA A 83 -3.46 7.53 3.46
N ALA A 84 -4.59 8.03 2.97
CA ALA A 84 -5.27 9.19 3.56
C ALA A 84 -5.74 8.96 5.01
N ALA A 85 -6.19 7.74 5.33
CA ALA A 85 -6.69 7.42 6.67
C ALA A 85 -5.56 7.43 7.72
N ILE A 86 -4.36 6.97 7.36
CA ILE A 86 -3.21 6.91 8.29
C ILE A 86 -2.45 8.23 8.40
N THR A 87 -2.65 9.17 7.47
CA THR A 87 -1.96 10.49 7.42
C THR A 87 -2.79 11.67 7.93
N LYS A 88 -3.88 11.41 8.66
CA LYS A 88 -4.68 12.49 9.26
C LYS A 88 -3.80 13.40 10.15
N PRO A 89 -4.13 14.69 10.30
CA PRO A 89 -3.47 15.56 11.27
C PRO A 89 -3.48 14.94 12.66
N GLU A 90 -2.42 15.16 13.44
CA GLU A 90 -2.18 14.59 14.78
C GLU A 90 -1.98 13.06 14.81
N SER A 91 -1.77 12.42 13.65
CA SER A 91 -1.50 10.99 13.57
C SER A 91 -0.10 10.61 14.06
N THR A 92 0.08 9.33 14.42
CA THR A 92 1.41 8.75 14.70
C THR A 92 2.37 8.92 13.51
N VAL A 93 1.84 8.89 12.28
CA VAL A 93 2.63 9.10 11.07
C VAL A 93 3.17 10.53 11.03
N GLN A 94 2.35 11.53 11.36
CA GLN A 94 2.82 12.92 11.47
C GLN A 94 3.97 13.06 12.45
N LYS A 95 3.82 12.56 13.68
CA LYS A 95 4.87 12.62 14.72
C LYS A 95 6.16 11.95 14.28
N LEU A 96 6.05 10.82 13.57
CA LEU A 96 7.20 10.12 13.02
C LEU A 96 7.89 10.95 11.93
N ILE A 97 7.13 11.60 11.05
CA ILE A 97 7.68 12.48 10.01
C ILE A 97 8.43 13.64 10.65
N GLU A 98 7.80 14.35 11.59
CA GLU A 98 8.41 15.45 12.34
C GLU A 98 9.69 15.00 13.03
N THR A 99 9.65 13.87 13.74
CA THR A 99 10.85 13.29 14.39
C THR A 99 11.98 13.01 13.40
N VAL A 100 11.67 12.44 12.23
CA VAL A 100 12.68 12.15 11.20
C VAL A 100 13.24 13.42 10.59
N VAL A 101 12.41 14.43 10.35
CA VAL A 101 12.84 15.72 9.81
C VAL A 101 13.71 16.45 10.83
N ASP A 102 13.28 16.54 12.09
CA ASP A 102 14.05 17.15 13.17
C ASP A 102 15.39 16.46 13.38
N PHE A 103 15.40 15.12 13.31
CA PHE A 103 16.64 14.35 13.42
C PHE A 103 17.60 14.57 12.24
N THR A 104 17.08 14.75 11.03
CA THR A 104 17.90 14.78 9.81
C THR A 104 18.33 16.19 9.41
N ILE A 105 17.42 17.16 9.55
CA ILE A 105 17.57 18.54 9.06
C ILE A 105 17.61 19.54 10.23
N GLY A 106 17.10 19.17 11.40
CA GLY A 106 16.91 20.08 12.54
C GLY A 106 15.50 20.68 12.56
N ASP A 107 15.29 21.67 13.42
CA ASP A 107 14.00 22.36 13.56
C ASP A 107 13.64 23.11 12.26
N VAL A 108 12.56 22.66 11.62
CA VAL A 108 12.06 23.21 10.36
C VAL A 108 10.69 23.81 10.58
N ALA A 109 10.55 25.11 10.32
CA ALA A 109 9.25 25.77 10.31
C ALA A 109 8.26 25.03 9.38
N ALA A 110 7.00 24.87 9.81
CA ALA A 110 5.98 24.12 9.05
C ALA A 110 5.86 24.52 7.57
N ALA A 111 6.03 25.81 7.26
CA ALA A 111 6.01 26.34 5.89
C ALA A 111 7.18 25.86 4.99
N ARG A 112 8.18 25.20 5.58
CA ARG A 112 9.38 24.65 4.92
C ARG A 112 9.45 23.12 5.01
N MET A 113 8.40 22.48 5.49
CA MET A 113 8.36 21.03 5.63
C MET A 113 8.43 20.31 4.27
N ALA A 114 7.71 20.80 3.25
CA ALA A 114 7.77 20.23 1.91
C ALA A 114 9.20 20.24 1.30
N PRO A 115 9.94 21.36 1.28
CA PRO A 115 11.32 21.36 0.79
C PRO A 115 12.26 20.55 1.69
N ALA A 116 12.04 20.47 3.00
CA ALA A 116 12.83 19.58 3.87
C ALA A 116 12.68 18.10 3.47
N LEU A 117 11.44 17.65 3.19
CA LEU A 117 11.19 16.30 2.69
C LEU A 117 11.85 16.05 1.33
N VAL A 118 11.88 17.06 0.45
CA VAL A 118 12.63 16.99 -0.82
C VAL A 118 14.11 16.80 -0.59
N VAL A 119 14.72 17.54 0.34
CA VAL A 119 16.14 17.39 0.66
C VAL A 119 16.44 15.98 1.16
N ILE A 120 15.66 15.45 2.08
CA ILE A 120 15.86 14.09 2.62
C ILE A 120 15.79 13.05 1.50
N TYR A 121 14.74 13.11 0.66
CA TYR A 121 14.57 12.11 -0.38
C TYR A 121 15.58 12.27 -1.53
N ALA A 122 15.95 13.50 -1.89
CA ALA A 122 17.00 13.77 -2.86
C ALA A 122 18.36 13.26 -2.35
N PHE A 123 18.72 13.55 -1.10
CA PHE A 123 19.94 13.05 -0.48
C PHE A 123 20.00 11.53 -0.54
N TRP A 124 18.93 10.84 -0.12
CA TRP A 124 18.91 9.38 -0.17
C TRP A 124 18.96 8.84 -1.60
N THR A 125 18.25 9.46 -2.53
CA THR A 125 18.19 8.99 -3.93
C THR A 125 19.52 9.22 -4.65
N PHE A 126 20.10 10.41 -4.55
CA PHE A 126 21.26 10.80 -5.36
C PHE A 126 22.61 10.63 -4.66
N ALA A 127 22.67 10.62 -3.33
CA ALA A 127 23.91 10.39 -2.59
C ALA A 127 23.94 9.00 -1.94
N GLY A 128 22.93 8.66 -1.13
CA GLY A 128 22.91 7.39 -0.38
C GLY A 128 22.84 6.17 -1.29
N SER A 129 21.71 6.00 -1.98
CA SER A 129 21.46 4.83 -2.82
C SER A 129 22.33 4.76 -4.08
N SER A 130 22.79 5.90 -4.62
CA SER A 130 23.72 5.91 -5.75
C SER A 130 25.08 5.33 -5.33
N SER A 131 25.61 5.74 -4.18
CA SER A 131 26.87 5.21 -3.63
C SER A 131 26.77 3.72 -3.37
N LEU A 132 25.64 3.26 -2.81
CA LEU A 132 25.37 1.84 -2.59
C LEU A 132 25.21 1.05 -3.90
N SER A 133 24.62 1.65 -4.93
CA SER A 133 24.51 1.06 -6.27
C SER A 133 25.88 0.91 -6.94
N VAL A 134 26.75 1.91 -6.81
CA VAL A 134 28.14 1.84 -7.30
C VAL A 134 28.93 0.79 -6.53
N ALA A 135 28.78 0.72 -5.21
CA ALA A 135 29.38 -0.33 -4.39
C ALA A 135 28.88 -1.73 -4.82
N GLY A 136 27.58 -1.88 -5.07
CA GLY A 136 27.01 -3.12 -5.60
C GLY A 136 27.63 -3.53 -6.93
N GLN A 137 27.81 -2.59 -7.86
CA GLN A 137 28.47 -2.86 -9.14
C GLN A 137 29.93 -3.30 -8.96
N ALA A 138 30.66 -2.67 -8.03
CA ALA A 138 32.03 -3.07 -7.69
C ALA A 138 32.09 -4.48 -7.08
N MET A 139 31.14 -4.81 -6.20
CA MET A 139 31.02 -6.14 -5.56
C MET A 139 30.67 -7.25 -6.56
N SER A 140 30.12 -6.92 -7.73
CA SER A 140 29.77 -7.90 -8.75
C SER A 140 30.98 -8.46 -9.51
N LYS A 141 32.19 -7.90 -9.31
CA LYS A 141 33.42 -8.30 -10.01
C LYS A 141 34.54 -8.60 -9.03
N SER A 142 35.34 -9.63 -9.31
CA SER A 142 36.57 -9.93 -8.57
C SER A 142 37.64 -8.83 -8.72
N GLU A 143 37.63 -8.13 -9.86
CA GLU A 143 38.59 -7.09 -10.22
C GLU A 143 38.11 -5.67 -9.85
N GLY A 144 36.90 -5.54 -9.29
CA GLY A 144 36.30 -4.24 -8.95
C GLY A 144 35.62 -3.52 -10.14
N LEU A 145 35.32 -2.25 -9.94
CA LEU A 145 34.57 -1.42 -10.90
C LEU A 145 35.43 -1.01 -12.10
N ASP A 146 34.96 -1.31 -13.31
CA ASP A 146 35.54 -0.79 -14.56
C ASP A 146 34.94 0.58 -14.87
N ASN A 147 35.76 1.63 -14.76
CA ASN A 147 35.34 3.01 -15.01
C ASN A 147 35.39 3.41 -16.50
N ASP A 148 36.05 2.61 -17.35
CA ASP A 148 36.11 2.88 -18.80
C ASP A 148 34.79 2.45 -19.47
N HIS A 149 34.13 1.40 -18.95
CA HIS A 149 32.84 0.90 -19.46
C HIS A 149 31.83 0.60 -18.34
N PRO A 150 31.41 1.61 -17.54
CA PRO A 150 30.67 1.39 -16.29
C PRO A 150 29.31 0.70 -16.47
N ARG A 151 28.70 0.79 -17.66
CA ARG A 151 27.37 0.23 -17.93
C ARG A 151 27.38 -1.15 -18.58
N LYS A 152 28.53 -1.61 -19.08
CA LYS A 152 28.62 -2.87 -19.84
C LYS A 152 28.32 -4.10 -18.98
N HIS A 153 28.60 -4.01 -17.68
CA HIS A 153 28.51 -5.14 -16.75
C HIS A 153 27.17 -5.28 -16.04
N ARG A 154 26.22 -4.35 -16.27
CA ARG A 154 24.93 -4.35 -15.57
C ARG A 154 24.04 -5.55 -15.91
N VAL A 155 24.31 -6.23 -17.03
CA VAL A 155 23.49 -7.34 -17.55
C VAL A 155 23.71 -8.64 -16.78
N ASN A 156 24.88 -8.83 -16.17
CA ASN A 156 25.26 -10.09 -15.52
C ASN A 156 25.27 -10.00 -13.99
N MET A 157 24.65 -8.97 -13.41
CA MET A 157 24.59 -8.81 -11.96
C MET A 157 23.50 -9.71 -11.39
N GLU A 158 23.82 -10.41 -10.30
CA GLU A 158 22.87 -11.24 -9.56
C GLU A 158 22.93 -10.93 -8.05
N GLY A 159 21.98 -11.47 -7.29
CA GLY A 159 22.00 -11.37 -5.83
C GLY A 159 21.95 -9.94 -5.30
N LEU A 160 22.81 -9.65 -4.30
CA LEU A 160 22.85 -8.36 -3.62
C LEU A 160 23.25 -7.18 -4.53
N PRO A 161 24.31 -7.28 -5.36
CA PRO A 161 24.65 -6.27 -6.38
C PRO A 161 23.46 -5.84 -7.24
N LEU A 162 22.70 -6.81 -7.78
CA LEU A 162 21.53 -6.55 -8.60
C LEU A 162 20.43 -5.82 -7.81
N ARG A 163 20.22 -6.21 -6.55
CA ARG A 163 19.21 -5.59 -5.67
C ARG A 163 19.56 -4.15 -5.34
N LEU A 164 20.82 -3.83 -5.05
CA LEU A 164 21.27 -2.46 -4.76
C LEU A 164 21.09 -1.55 -5.98
N MET A 165 21.49 -2.02 -7.16
CA MET A 165 21.33 -1.29 -8.41
C MET A 165 19.84 -1.08 -8.73
N SER A 166 19.05 -2.14 -8.72
CA SER A 166 17.61 -2.07 -9.02
C SER A 166 16.84 -1.19 -8.02
N ALA A 167 17.21 -1.22 -6.73
CA ALA A 167 16.61 -0.36 -5.72
C ALA A 167 16.86 1.12 -6.02
N HIS A 168 18.11 1.50 -6.35
CA HIS A 168 18.45 2.87 -6.71
C HIS A 168 17.70 3.34 -7.96
N HIS A 169 17.62 2.51 -9.01
CA HIS A 169 16.86 2.85 -10.21
C HIS A 169 15.38 3.07 -9.93
N SER A 170 14.77 2.24 -9.06
CA SER A 170 13.38 2.45 -8.67
C SER A 170 13.17 3.77 -7.93
N LEU A 171 14.13 4.23 -7.11
CA LEU A 171 14.05 5.56 -6.49
C LEU A 171 14.15 6.67 -7.54
N LEU A 172 15.06 6.55 -8.51
CA LEU A 172 15.19 7.52 -9.61
C LEU A 172 13.90 7.67 -10.43
N GLU A 173 13.18 6.57 -10.68
CA GLU A 173 11.91 6.60 -11.41
C GLU A 173 10.79 7.31 -10.64
N ASN A 174 10.81 7.23 -9.30
CA ASN A 174 9.77 7.81 -8.45
C ASN A 174 10.08 9.26 -8.03
N PHE A 175 11.36 9.64 -8.04
CA PHE A 175 11.78 10.95 -7.57
C PHE A 175 11.13 12.13 -8.33
N PRO A 176 11.05 12.16 -9.68
CA PRO A 176 10.43 13.26 -10.40
C PRO A 176 8.95 13.45 -10.03
N LEU A 177 8.21 12.35 -9.86
CA LEU A 177 6.80 12.37 -9.46
C LEU A 177 6.64 12.99 -8.08
N PHE A 178 7.48 12.58 -7.12
CA PHE A 178 7.49 13.15 -5.78
C PHE A 178 7.86 14.64 -5.79
N ALA A 179 8.94 15.00 -6.49
CA ALA A 179 9.44 16.37 -6.54
C ALA A 179 8.39 17.33 -7.13
N ALA A 180 7.68 16.91 -8.18
CA ALA A 180 6.57 17.68 -8.73
C ALA A 180 5.45 17.88 -7.70
N GLY A 181 5.05 16.83 -6.98
CA GLY A 181 4.03 16.91 -5.92
C GLY A 181 4.43 17.84 -4.78
N ALA A 182 5.67 17.75 -4.30
CA ALA A 182 6.18 18.61 -3.23
C ALA A 182 6.29 20.09 -3.67
N CYS A 183 6.76 20.36 -4.89
CA CYS A 183 6.81 21.71 -5.45
C CYS A 183 5.41 22.32 -5.59
N LEU A 184 4.45 21.58 -6.13
CA LEU A 184 3.07 22.05 -6.24
C LEU A 184 2.43 22.28 -4.86
N ALA A 185 2.65 21.37 -3.91
CA ALA A 185 2.18 21.55 -2.53
C ALA A 185 2.74 22.82 -1.89
N GLN A 186 4.03 23.11 -2.09
CA GLN A 186 4.67 24.32 -1.56
C GLN A 186 4.10 25.61 -2.17
N VAL A 187 3.64 25.58 -3.42
CA VAL A 187 3.11 26.75 -4.13
C VAL A 187 1.61 26.95 -3.84
N LEU A 188 0.82 25.88 -3.89
CA LEU A 188 -0.65 25.94 -3.86
C LEU A 188 -1.22 25.81 -2.44
N ALA A 189 -0.59 25.04 -1.57
CA ALA A 189 -1.08 24.76 -0.23
C ALA A 189 0.06 24.73 0.81
N PRO A 190 0.83 25.83 0.96
CA PRO A 190 1.95 25.86 1.90
C PRO A 190 1.45 25.67 3.34
N GLY A 191 1.94 24.63 4.00
CA GLY A 191 1.59 24.36 5.40
C GLY A 191 0.32 23.53 5.61
N ASP A 192 -0.33 23.01 4.55
CA ASP A 192 -1.40 22.03 4.72
C ASP A 192 -0.83 20.74 5.33
N GLN A 193 -1.13 20.51 6.61
CA GLN A 193 -0.59 19.39 7.37
C GLN A 193 -0.95 18.03 6.77
N HIS A 194 -2.13 17.88 6.17
CA HIS A 194 -2.53 16.59 5.60
C HIS A 194 -1.71 16.28 4.34
N ILE A 195 -1.49 17.27 3.48
CA ILE A 195 -0.63 17.12 2.29
C ILE A 195 0.81 16.83 2.72
N LEU A 196 1.31 17.54 3.74
CA LEU A 196 2.65 17.30 4.30
C LEU A 196 2.78 15.88 4.87
N ASN A 197 1.76 15.37 5.56
CA ASN A 197 1.76 14.00 6.09
C ASN A 197 1.80 12.96 4.97
N LEU A 198 1.09 13.18 3.86
CA LEU A 198 1.11 12.30 2.68
C LEU A 198 2.49 12.31 1.98
N LEU A 199 3.09 13.49 1.82
CA LEU A 199 4.46 13.62 1.28
C LEU A 199 5.47 12.93 2.19
N GLY A 200 5.37 13.12 3.51
CA GLY A 200 6.25 12.48 4.47
C GLY A 200 6.06 10.97 4.50
N LEU A 201 4.83 10.47 4.41
CA LEU A 201 4.55 9.03 4.29
C LEU A 201 5.25 8.44 3.06
N HIS A 202 5.24 9.14 1.91
CA HIS A 202 5.96 8.69 0.73
C HIS A 202 7.46 8.50 1.02
N VAL A 203 8.10 9.51 1.63
CA VAL A 203 9.53 9.46 1.98
C VAL A 203 9.82 8.33 2.96
N LEU A 204 9.04 8.20 4.03
CA LEU A 204 9.19 7.13 5.02
C LEU A 204 9.07 5.74 4.39
N LEU A 205 8.07 5.54 3.52
CA LEU A 205 7.89 4.26 2.84
C LEU A 205 8.99 3.97 1.84
N LYS A 206 9.48 4.94 1.06
CA LYS A 206 10.54 4.71 0.08
C LYS A 206 11.90 4.49 0.74
N VAL A 207 12.27 5.36 1.68
CA VAL A 207 13.59 5.37 2.32
C VAL A 207 13.66 4.34 3.44
N GLY A 208 12.65 4.31 4.32
CA GLY A 208 12.67 3.49 5.54
C GLY A 208 12.19 2.05 5.36
N VAL A 209 11.34 1.76 4.38
CA VAL A 209 10.75 0.41 4.22
C VAL A 209 11.10 -0.24 2.89
N PHE A 210 10.81 0.44 1.78
CA PHE A 210 10.97 -0.08 0.43
C PHE A 210 12.42 -0.38 0.13
N TYR A 211 13.32 0.58 0.33
CA TYR A 211 14.74 0.40 0.00
C TYR A 211 15.38 -0.72 0.84
N PRO A 212 15.27 -0.76 2.18
CA PRO A 212 15.78 -1.89 2.97
C PRO A 212 15.16 -3.23 2.59
N SER A 213 13.84 -3.28 2.35
CA SER A 213 13.17 -4.51 1.89
C SER A 213 13.72 -4.98 0.55
N TYR A 214 14.07 -4.04 -0.34
CA TYR A 214 14.71 -4.35 -1.62
C TYR A 214 16.09 -4.97 -1.42
N VAL A 215 16.91 -4.40 -0.52
CA VAL A 215 18.27 -4.88 -0.26
C VAL A 215 18.27 -6.27 0.39
N VAL A 216 17.41 -6.48 1.40
CA VAL A 216 17.27 -7.77 2.12
C VAL A 216 16.58 -8.83 1.25
N GLY A 217 15.76 -8.42 0.27
CA GLY A 217 15.06 -9.34 -0.63
C GLY A 217 13.69 -9.79 -0.14
N VAL A 218 13.03 -8.99 0.71
CA VAL A 218 11.66 -9.28 1.20
C VAL A 218 10.65 -8.72 0.21
N ALA A 219 10.17 -9.59 -0.70
CA ALA A 219 9.33 -9.17 -1.82
C ALA A 219 7.95 -8.58 -1.42
N PRO A 220 7.20 -9.14 -0.46
CA PRO A 220 5.88 -8.62 -0.11
C PRO A 220 5.92 -7.21 0.50
N THR A 221 6.85 -6.95 1.43
CA THR A 221 6.99 -5.64 2.08
C THR A 221 7.45 -4.58 1.08
N ARG A 222 8.34 -4.95 0.15
CA ARG A 222 8.75 -4.09 -0.96
C ARG A 222 7.54 -3.69 -1.83
N THR A 223 6.73 -4.64 -2.26
CA THR A 223 5.57 -4.31 -3.11
C THR A 223 4.56 -3.44 -2.35
N LEU A 224 4.21 -3.82 -1.12
CA LEU A 224 3.22 -3.07 -0.33
C LEU A 224 3.68 -1.63 -0.07
N SER A 225 4.92 -1.43 0.36
CA SER A 225 5.48 -0.09 0.61
C SER A 225 5.55 0.74 -0.66
N HIS A 226 5.91 0.13 -1.81
CA HIS A 226 5.93 0.82 -3.09
C HIS A 226 4.54 1.32 -3.48
N VAL A 227 3.56 0.42 -3.46
CA VAL A 227 2.20 0.71 -3.91
C VAL A 227 1.59 1.79 -3.01
N LEU A 228 1.65 1.63 -1.69
CA LEU A 228 1.12 2.60 -0.73
C LEU A 228 1.80 3.99 -0.85
N SER A 229 3.10 4.00 -1.10
CA SER A 229 3.88 5.24 -1.30
C SER A 229 3.48 5.98 -2.57
N VAL A 230 3.19 5.26 -3.66
CA VAL A 230 2.70 5.87 -4.91
C VAL A 230 1.27 6.37 -4.73
N SER A 231 0.41 5.62 -4.05
CA SER A 231 -0.96 6.05 -3.73
C SER A 231 -1.00 7.35 -2.94
N ALA A 232 -0.08 7.52 -1.98
CA ALA A 232 0.03 8.75 -1.20
C ALA A 232 0.30 9.98 -2.09
N ILE A 233 1.19 9.86 -3.08
CA ILE A 233 1.49 10.95 -4.01
C ILE A 233 0.34 11.22 -4.98
N ILE A 234 -0.34 10.17 -5.46
CA ILE A 234 -1.56 10.34 -6.24
C ILE A 234 -2.61 11.11 -5.43
N LYS A 235 -2.76 10.82 -4.13
CA LYS A 235 -3.68 11.57 -3.26
C LYS A 235 -3.30 13.04 -3.13
N VAL A 236 -2.00 13.35 -3.02
CA VAL A 236 -1.52 14.74 -3.00
C VAL A 236 -1.96 15.48 -4.26
N PHE A 237 -1.70 14.92 -5.45
CA PHE A 237 -2.14 15.55 -6.70
C PHE A 237 -3.66 15.71 -6.77
N TRP A 238 -4.41 14.72 -6.31
CA TRP A 238 -5.86 14.80 -6.26
C TRP A 238 -6.35 15.94 -5.36
N MET A 239 -5.76 16.10 -4.17
CA MET A 239 -6.13 17.17 -3.24
C MET A 239 -5.78 18.55 -3.80
N LEU A 240 -4.60 18.69 -4.42
CA LEU A 240 -4.15 19.93 -5.06
C LEU A 240 -4.95 20.29 -6.32
N ALA A 241 -5.57 19.32 -6.98
CA ALA A 241 -6.45 19.58 -8.13
C ALA A 241 -7.86 20.02 -7.72
N GLN A 242 -8.26 19.77 -6.47
CA GLN A 242 -9.57 20.13 -5.93
C GLN A 242 -9.57 21.48 -5.18
N SER A 243 -8.40 21.96 -4.78
CA SER A 243 -8.17 23.25 -4.12
C SER A 243 -8.23 24.41 -5.10
#